data_AF-A0A2V9VFK5-F1
#
_entry.id   AF-A0A2V9VFK5-F1
#
_cell.length_a   1.000
_cell.length_b   1.000
_cell.length_c   1.000
_cell.angle_alpha   90.00
_cell.angle_beta   90.00
_cell.angle_gamma   90.00
#
_symmetry.space_group_name_H-M   'P 1'
#
loop_
_entity.id
_entity.type
_entity.pdbx_description
1 polymer ?
#
loop_
_entity_poly.entity_id
_entity_poly.type
_entity_poly.pdbx_seq_one_letter_code
_entity_poly.pdbx_strand_id
1 'polypeptide(L)' 'MAKKRGNPNWGKPETHSGPITPTSFEEVVKKLRLAPADYGTSLQLREWAQKNKDQKYVPDDLLKLWGFEVKGDL' A
#
# COMPACT_ATOMS: atom_id res chain seq x y z
N MET A 1 -13.82 22.28 46.98
CA MET A 1 -14.37 22.10 45.61
C MET A 1 -13.25 21.73 44.65
N ALA A 2 -13.01 20.45 44.39
CA ALA A 2 -12.01 20.02 43.42
C ALA A 2 -12.67 19.81 42.06
N LYS A 3 -12.62 20.83 41.20
CA LYS A 3 -13.08 20.71 39.81
C LYS A 3 -12.01 19.94 39.04
N LYS A 4 -12.28 18.65 38.77
CA LYS A 4 -11.48 17.78 37.90
C LYS A 4 -11.34 18.46 36.53
N ARG A 5 -10.16 19.04 36.25
CA ARG A 5 -9.82 19.53 34.91
C ARG A 5 -9.39 18.32 34.10
N GLY A 6 -10.32 17.79 33.31
CA GLY A 6 -10.07 16.68 32.39
C GLY A 6 -8.96 17.04 31.39
N ASN A 7 -8.18 16.03 31.01
CA ASN A 7 -7.08 16.13 30.06
C ASN A 7 -7.57 16.71 28.71
N PRO A 8 -7.01 17.81 28.19
CA PRO A 8 -7.46 18.45 26.93
C PRO A 8 -7.16 17.65 25.65
N ASN A 9 -6.67 16.40 25.75
CA ASN A 9 -6.27 15.60 24.59
C ASN A 9 -7.40 14.77 23.92
N TRP A 10 -8.67 14.94 24.30
CA TRP A 10 -9.78 14.12 23.77
C TRP A 10 -10.26 14.47 22.35
N GLY A 11 -9.56 15.33 21.60
CA GLY A 11 -10.05 15.87 20.34
C GLY A 11 -9.05 15.88 19.18
N LYS A 12 -7.91 15.20 19.30
CA LYS A 12 -7.05 15.02 18.14
C LYS A 12 -7.58 13.79 17.40
N PRO A 13 -8.02 13.90 16.14
CA PRO A 13 -8.02 12.74 15.28
C PRO A 13 -6.53 12.35 15.21
N GLU A 14 -6.17 11.32 15.97
CA GLU A 14 -4.97 10.56 15.66
C GLU A 14 -5.21 10.14 14.22
N THR A 15 -4.63 10.88 13.28
CA THR A 15 -4.43 10.42 11.93
C THR A 15 -3.78 9.07 12.12
N HIS A 16 -4.58 8.03 11.98
CA HIS A 16 -4.16 6.64 11.94
C HIS A 16 -3.31 6.48 10.67
N SER A 17 -2.15 7.13 10.63
CA SER A 17 -0.97 6.59 9.99
C SER A 17 -0.58 5.42 10.86
N GLY A 18 -1.40 4.36 10.82
CA GLY A 18 -1.00 3.07 11.34
C GLY A 18 0.36 2.74 10.70
N PRO A 19 1.21 1.96 11.38
CA PRO A 19 2.34 1.37 10.69
C PRO A 19 1.74 0.52 9.57
N ILE A 20 1.70 1.08 8.35
CA ILE A 20 1.53 0.31 7.14
C ILE A 20 2.80 -0.52 7.15
N THR A 21 2.72 -1.73 7.70
CA THR A 21 3.80 -2.69 7.61
C THR A 21 4.09 -2.77 6.13
N PRO A 22 5.27 -2.28 5.67
CA PRO A 22 5.49 -2.08 4.27
C PRO A 22 5.36 -3.46 3.63
N THR A 23 4.36 -3.61 2.79
CA THR A 23 4.21 -4.84 2.03
C THR A 23 5.44 -4.99 1.15
N SER A 24 5.81 -6.21 0.75
CA SER A 24 6.96 -6.38 -0.15
C SER A 24 6.81 -5.59 -1.44
N PHE A 25 5.57 -5.29 -1.85
CA PHE A 25 5.26 -4.34 -2.90
C PHE A 25 5.72 -2.91 -2.57
N GLU A 26 5.33 -2.37 -1.42
CA GLU A 26 5.74 -1.02 -0.99
C GLU A 26 7.25 -0.90 -0.81
N GLU A 27 7.94 -1.96 -0.35
CA GLU A 27 9.40 -1.97 -0.29
C GLU A 27 10.04 -1.83 -1.68
N VAL A 28 9.47 -2.48 -2.69
CA VAL A 28 9.96 -2.45 -4.07
C VAL A 28 9.66 -1.11 -4.70
N VAL A 29 8.45 -0.60 -4.55
CA VAL A 29 8.08 0.76 -4.95
C VAL A 29 9.01 1.80 -4.34
N LYS A 30 9.31 1.67 -3.04
CA LYS A 30 10.19 2.58 -2.32
C LYS A 30 11.63 2.50 -2.84
N LYS A 31 12.13 1.30 -3.14
CA LYS A 31 13.44 1.09 -3.77
C LYS A 31 13.50 1.69 -5.18
N LEU A 32 12.42 1.55 -5.94
CA LEU A 32 12.29 2.11 -7.29
C LEU A 32 11.93 3.60 -7.29
N ARG A 33 11.65 4.19 -6.10
CA ARG A 33 11.18 5.57 -5.91
C ARG A 33 10.00 5.93 -6.82
N LEU A 34 9.06 5.00 -6.99
CA LEU A 34 7.89 5.22 -7.82
C LEU A 34 6.81 5.95 -7.04
N ALA A 35 6.14 6.90 -7.69
CA ALA A 35 4.91 7.47 -7.17
C ALA A 35 3.73 6.53 -7.50
N PRO A 36 2.62 6.58 -6.73
CA PRO A 36 1.42 5.79 -7.01
C PRO A 36 0.88 5.95 -8.44
N ALA A 37 1.03 7.14 -9.01
CA ALA A 37 0.65 7.43 -10.39
C ALA A 37 1.52 6.70 -11.43
N ASP A 38 2.78 6.40 -11.08
CA ASP A 38 3.75 5.75 -11.96
C ASP A 38 3.78 4.22 -11.82
N TYR A 39 2.99 3.66 -10.90
CA TYR A 39 2.96 2.20 -10.72
C TYR A 39 2.51 1.51 -12.01
N GLY A 40 1.44 2.00 -12.65
CA GLY A 40 0.93 1.44 -13.89
C GLY A 40 1.89 1.56 -15.08
N THR A 41 2.70 2.62 -15.13
CA THR A 41 3.63 2.90 -16.24
C THR A 41 5.02 2.31 -16.03
N SER A 42 5.36 1.90 -14.81
CA SER A 42 6.68 1.36 -14.48
C SER A 42 6.84 -0.09 -14.94
N LEU A 43 7.68 -0.30 -15.95
CA LEU A 43 8.04 -1.62 -16.44
C LEU A 43 8.77 -2.45 -15.37
N GLN A 44 9.64 -1.82 -14.58
CA GLN A 44 10.39 -2.50 -13.51
C GLN A 44 9.47 -3.05 -12.42
N LEU A 45 8.43 -2.29 -12.04
CA LEU A 45 7.44 -2.73 -11.07
C LEU A 45 6.55 -3.84 -11.64
N ARG A 46 6.19 -3.75 -12.93
CA ARG A 46 5.44 -4.79 -13.66
C ARG A 46 6.20 -6.10 -13.73
N GLU A 47 7.48 -6.08 -14.10
CA GLU A 47 8.32 -7.29 -14.15
C GLU A 47 8.53 -7.92 -12.78
N TRP A 48 8.74 -7.08 -11.75
CA TRP A 48 8.80 -7.55 -10.38
C TRP A 48 7.48 -8.21 -9.97
N ALA A 49 6.35 -7.57 -10.23
CA ALA A 49 5.02 -8.11 -9.96
C ALA A 49 4.80 -9.43 -10.70
N GLN A 50 5.21 -9.56 -11.96
CA GLN A 50 5.07 -10.81 -12.71
C GLN A 50 5.81 -11.99 -12.06
N LYS A 51 7.01 -11.74 -11.52
CA LYS A 51 7.86 -12.76 -10.88
C LYS A 51 7.46 -13.05 -9.42
N ASN A 52 6.82 -12.08 -8.77
CA ASN A 52 6.55 -12.12 -7.33
C ASN A 52 5.05 -12.23 -7.00
N LYS A 53 4.11 -12.06 -7.94
CA LYS A 53 2.65 -12.09 -7.67
C LYS A 53 2.17 -13.39 -7.02
N ASP A 54 2.83 -14.51 -7.29
CA ASP A 54 2.50 -15.82 -6.72
C ASP A 54 3.07 -16.01 -5.29
N GLN A 55 4.06 -15.20 -4.90
CA GLN A 55 4.79 -15.30 -3.63
C GLN A 55 4.57 -14.10 -2.69
N LYS A 56 4.20 -12.95 -3.26
CA LYS A 56 4.08 -11.65 -2.60
C LYS A 56 2.77 -11.02 -3.03
N TYR A 57 2.15 -10.33 -2.08
CA TYR A 57 0.96 -9.54 -2.36
C TYR A 57 1.27 -8.45 -3.39
N VAL A 58 0.51 -8.43 -4.48
CA VAL A 58 0.49 -7.37 -5.49
C VAL A 58 -0.96 -6.86 -5.58
N PRO A 59 -1.19 -5.53 -5.55
CA PRO A 59 -2.53 -4.97 -5.65
C PRO A 59 -3.26 -5.40 -6.93
N ASP A 60 -4.50 -5.88 -6.80
CA ASP A 60 -5.35 -6.28 -7.94
C ASP A 60 -5.56 -5.15 -8.95
N ASP A 61 -5.60 -3.90 -8.48
CA ASP A 61 -5.73 -2.71 -9.33
C ASP A 61 -4.57 -2.61 -10.34
N LEU A 62 -3.35 -2.93 -9.89
CA LEU A 62 -2.16 -2.95 -10.74
C LEU A 62 -2.12 -4.18 -11.65
N LEU A 63 -2.54 -5.34 -11.14
CA LEU A 63 -2.67 -6.54 -11.96
C LEU A 63 -3.65 -6.29 -13.12
N LYS A 64 -4.79 -5.64 -12.86
CA LYS A 64 -5.76 -5.20 -13.87
C LYS A 64 -5.17 -4.17 -14.82
N LEU A 65 -4.50 -3.13 -14.32
CA LEU A 65 -3.86 -2.09 -15.14
C LEU A 65 -2.82 -2.66 -16.13
N TRP A 66 -2.04 -3.65 -15.70
CA TRP A 66 -1.04 -4.29 -16.56
C TRP A 66 -1.60 -5.41 -17.44
N GLY A 67 -2.88 -5.73 -17.31
CA GLY A 67 -3.52 -6.85 -18.02
C GLY A 67 -2.99 -8.21 -17.58
N PHE A 68 -2.53 -8.35 -16.33
CA PHE A 68 -2.25 -9.67 -15.77
C PHE A 68 -3.59 -10.37 -15.51
N GLU A 69 -3.87 -11.39 -16.32
CA GLU A 69 -4.97 -12.32 -16.09
C GLU A 69 -4.66 -13.13 -14.83
N VAL A 70 -5.20 -12.70 -13.68
CA VAL A 70 -5.26 -13.54 -12.49
C VAL A 70 -6.32 -14.58 -12.82
N LYS A 71 -5.89 -15.82 -13.09
CA LYS A 71 -6.82 -16.95 -13.30
C LYS A 71 -7.69 -17.11 -12.06
N GLY A 72 -8.86 -16.52 -12.09
CA GLY A 72 -9.85 -16.53 -11.02
C GLY A 72 -11.26 -16.33 -11.54
N ASP A 73 -11.50 -16.57 -12.84
CA ASP A 73 -12.82 -16.63 -13.42
C ASP A 73 -13.03 -18.05 -13.99
N LEU A 74 -13.58 -18.93 -13.14
CA LEU A 74 -14.46 -20.02 -13.54
C LEU A 74 -15.43 -20.33 -12.41
#